data_AF-A0A6J1WBT8-F1
#
_entry.id   AF-A0A6J1WBT8-F1
#
_cell.length_a   1.000
_cell.length_b   1.000
_cell.length_c   1.000
_cell.angle_alpha   90.00
_cell.angle_beta   90.00
_cell.angle_gamma   90.00
#
_symmetry.space_group_name_H-M   'P 1'
#
loop_
_entity.id
_entity.type
_entity.pdbx_description
1 polymer ?
#
loop_
_entity_poly.entity_id
_entity_poly.type
_entity_poly.pdbx_seq_one_letter_code
_entity_poly.pdbx_strand_id
1 'polypeptide(L)'
;MNILRKGIKLLSMGIKSQYNEVKVPVLNNVSTNIIQTMNTSPLSLLARTMASLAQMHRTGPHIKQRKSRNPLNGNPFAKGVVLKTLIKKPKKPNSANRKCVLVRLSNGKEMIAYVPGIGHNLQEHNIVLVRVGRYKNF
;
A
#
# COMPACT_ATOMS: atom_id res chain seq x y z
N MET A 1 -9.58 19.12 -33.20
CA MET A 1 -10.07 17.78 -33.55
C MET A 1 -10.34 16.98 -32.28
N ASN A 2 -11.63 16.77 -32.03
CA ASN A 2 -12.28 15.63 -31.37
C ASN A 2 -11.91 15.27 -29.92
N ILE A 3 -12.48 16.07 -29.02
CA ILE A 3 -13.21 15.63 -27.83
C ILE A 3 -14.28 14.59 -28.23
N LEU A 4 -14.37 13.44 -27.55
CA LEU A 4 -15.61 12.77 -27.11
C LEU A 4 -15.38 11.28 -26.77
N ARG A 5 -15.72 10.94 -25.51
CA ARG A 5 -16.25 9.64 -25.02
C ARG A 5 -15.21 8.52 -24.87
N LYS A 6 -14.85 8.08 -23.65
CA LYS A 6 -15.72 7.28 -22.76
C LYS A 6 -16.69 6.39 -23.57
N GLY A 7 -16.15 5.31 -24.16
CA GLY A 7 -16.90 4.18 -24.71
C GLY A 7 -16.22 2.89 -24.24
N ILE A 8 -16.79 2.14 -23.30
CA ILE A 8 -17.88 1.17 -23.49
C ILE A 8 -17.34 -0.24 -23.79
N LYS A 9 -17.67 -1.12 -22.84
CA LYS A 9 -18.01 -2.55 -22.93
C LYS A 9 -16.94 -3.52 -23.45
N LEU A 10 -16.51 -4.46 -22.60
CA LEU A 10 -17.21 -5.72 -22.28
C LEU A 10 -17.36 -6.62 -23.50
N LEU A 11 -16.92 -7.86 -23.30
CA LEU A 11 -17.36 -9.07 -23.99
C LEU A 11 -16.88 -9.20 -25.44
N SER A 12 -15.78 -9.94 -25.63
CA SER A 12 -15.61 -10.91 -26.73
C SER A 12 -14.12 -11.23 -26.94
N MET A 13 -13.49 -11.91 -25.99
CA MET A 13 -12.29 -12.73 -26.24
C MET A 13 -12.33 -13.83 -25.18
N GLY A 14 -13.00 -14.95 -25.42
CA GLY A 14 -12.48 -15.96 -26.33
C GLY A 14 -11.43 -16.81 -25.62
N ILE A 15 -11.75 -17.39 -24.45
CA ILE A 15 -10.91 -18.42 -23.83
C ILE A 15 -11.21 -19.72 -24.57
N LYS A 16 -10.45 -20.02 -25.63
CA LYS A 16 -10.37 -21.37 -26.20
C LYS A 16 -9.60 -22.25 -25.22
N SER A 17 -10.31 -22.95 -24.35
CA SER A 17 -9.75 -24.10 -23.64
C SER A 17 -9.93 -25.34 -24.52
N GLN A 18 -8.84 -25.78 -25.14
CA GLN A 18 -8.77 -27.09 -25.79
C GLN A 18 -8.84 -28.15 -24.69
N TYR A 19 -9.95 -28.89 -24.63
CA TYR A 19 -10.07 -30.09 -23.80
C TYR A 19 -9.87 -31.30 -24.72
N ASN A 20 -8.88 -32.15 -24.41
CA ASN A 20 -8.75 -33.45 -25.05
C ASN A 20 -9.82 -34.40 -24.47
N GLU A 21 -10.70 -34.90 -25.33
CA GLU A 21 -11.67 -35.95 -24.98
C GLU A 21 -10.95 -37.29 -24.75
N VAL A 22 -11.03 -37.81 -23.54
CA VAL A 22 -10.71 -39.22 -23.27
C VAL A 22 -12.01 -40.01 -23.39
N LYS A 23 -12.09 -40.90 -24.39
CA LYS A 23 -13.20 -41.86 -24.53
C LYS A 23 -13.02 -42.98 -23.52
N VAL A 24 -14.01 -43.17 -22.64
CA VAL A 24 -14.13 -44.31 -21.73
C VAL A 24 -15.32 -45.16 -22.17
N PRO A 25 -15.22 -46.50 -22.23
CA PRO A 25 -16.30 -47.33 -22.75
C PRO A 25 -17.53 -47.33 -21.82
N VAL A 26 -18.70 -47.30 -22.46
CA VAL A 26 -20.02 -47.34 -21.85
C VAL A 26 -20.32 -48.76 -21.37
N LEU A 27 -20.69 -48.90 -20.09
CA LEU A 27 -21.40 -50.09 -19.60
C LEU A 27 -22.88 -49.74 -19.39
N ASN A 28 -23.73 -50.59 -19.97
CA ASN A 28 -25.16 -50.37 -20.14
C ASN A 28 -25.95 -50.39 -18.82
N ASN A 29 -26.99 -49.54 -18.82
CA ASN A 29 -28.08 -49.33 -17.87
C ASN A 29 -28.51 -50.51 -16.97
N VAL A 30 -28.70 -50.19 -15.68
CA VAL A 30 -29.82 -50.73 -14.89
C VAL A 30 -30.53 -49.56 -14.18
N SER A 31 -31.82 -49.46 -14.43
CA SER A 31 -32.77 -48.47 -13.93
C SER A 31 -33.00 -48.59 -12.42
N THR A 32 -33.12 -47.46 -11.71
CA THR A 32 -34.27 -47.16 -10.84
C THR A 32 -34.30 -45.67 -10.49
N ASN A 33 -35.51 -45.10 -10.61
CA ASN A 33 -35.85 -43.72 -10.24
C ASN A 33 -35.55 -43.44 -8.76
N ILE A 34 -35.09 -42.23 -8.43
CA ILE A 34 -35.41 -41.51 -7.17
C ILE A 34 -35.03 -40.02 -7.31
N ILE A 35 -36.08 -39.18 -7.29
CA ILE A 35 -36.16 -37.78 -6.84
C ILE A 35 -35.52 -36.67 -7.69
N GLN A 36 -36.42 -35.94 -8.35
CA GLN A 36 -36.29 -34.57 -8.83
C GLN A 36 -36.35 -33.60 -7.62
N THR A 37 -35.25 -32.92 -7.29
CA THR A 37 -35.28 -31.76 -6.36
C THR A 37 -34.36 -30.63 -6.80
N MET A 38 -35.02 -29.51 -7.15
CA MET A 38 -34.58 -28.12 -6.97
C MET A 38 -33.36 -27.64 -7.75
N ASN A 39 -33.66 -27.06 -8.92
CA ASN A 39 -32.98 -25.90 -9.45
C ASN A 39 -32.85 -24.82 -8.35
N THR A 40 -31.71 -24.80 -7.68
CA THR A 40 -31.26 -23.63 -6.92
C THR A 40 -30.26 -22.89 -7.80
N SER A 41 -30.57 -21.64 -8.09
CA SER A 41 -29.73 -20.74 -8.88
C SER A 41 -28.28 -20.78 -8.38
N PRO A 42 -27.26 -20.98 -9.23
CA PRO A 42 -25.86 -21.02 -8.80
C PRO A 42 -25.30 -19.61 -8.46
N LEU A 43 -26.19 -18.67 -8.13
CA LEU A 43 -25.86 -17.30 -7.75
C LEU A 43 -25.85 -17.08 -6.23
N SER A 44 -26.27 -18.06 -5.43
CA SER A 44 -26.22 -17.99 -3.95
C SER A 44 -25.00 -18.72 -3.34
N LEU A 45 -24.30 -19.54 -4.13
CA LEU A 45 -23.08 -20.26 -3.72
C LEU A 45 -21.79 -19.58 -4.18
N LEU A 46 -21.76 -18.24 -4.17
CA LEU A 46 -20.51 -17.53 -3.89
C LEU A 46 -20.19 -17.65 -2.39
N ALA A 47 -20.27 -18.87 -1.85
CA ALA A 47 -19.50 -19.23 -0.67
C ALA A 47 -18.08 -18.79 -0.99
N ARG A 48 -17.51 -17.93 -0.15
CA ARG A 48 -16.11 -17.50 -0.29
C ARG A 48 -15.25 -18.76 -0.18
N THR A 49 -15.04 -19.44 -1.30
CA THR A 49 -14.18 -20.60 -1.37
C THR A 49 -12.80 -20.07 -1.01
N MET A 50 -12.25 -20.62 0.07
CA MET A 50 -10.87 -20.32 0.46
C MET A 50 -9.95 -20.64 -0.73
N ALA A 51 -8.82 -19.95 -0.81
CA ALA A 51 -7.84 -20.23 -1.85
C ALA A 51 -7.44 -21.73 -1.79
N SER A 52 -7.38 -22.38 -2.94
CA SER A 52 -6.98 -23.79 -3.01
C SER A 52 -5.54 -23.98 -2.51
N LEU A 53 -5.22 -25.18 -2.02
CA LEU A 53 -3.85 -25.52 -1.60
C LEU A 53 -2.84 -25.28 -2.75
N ALA A 54 -3.20 -25.67 -3.98
CA ALA A 54 -2.39 -25.42 -5.17
C ALA A 54 -2.20 -23.91 -5.46
N GLN A 55 -3.23 -23.09 -5.22
CA GLN A 55 -3.12 -21.63 -5.35
C GLN A 55 -2.19 -21.06 -4.29
N MET A 56 -2.33 -21.46 -3.03
CA MET A 56 -1.44 -21.02 -1.94
C MET A 56 0.02 -21.45 -2.18
N HIS A 57 0.23 -22.66 -2.69
CA HIS A 57 1.57 -23.16 -3.06
C HIS A 57 2.21 -22.31 -4.18
N ARG A 58 1.43 -21.85 -5.17
CA ARG A 58 1.92 -20.98 -6.25
C ARG A 58 2.17 -19.54 -5.80
N THR A 59 1.31 -18.97 -4.96
CA THR A 59 1.42 -17.56 -4.54
C THR A 59 2.42 -17.35 -3.40
N GLY A 60 2.67 -18.39 -2.60
CA GLY A 60 3.54 -18.29 -1.43
C GLY A 60 2.93 -17.44 -0.30
N PRO A 61 3.70 -17.21 0.78
CA PRO A 61 3.27 -16.43 1.92
C PRO A 61 3.08 -14.95 1.56
N HIS A 62 2.04 -14.32 2.10
CA HIS A 62 1.77 -12.90 1.87
C HIS A 62 2.79 -12.02 2.60
N ILE A 63 3.66 -11.34 1.84
CA ILE A 63 4.66 -10.39 2.37
C ILE A 63 4.07 -8.98 2.41
N LYS A 64 3.95 -8.41 3.61
CA LYS A 64 3.47 -7.02 3.81
C LYS A 64 4.57 -6.01 3.45
N GLN A 65 4.42 -5.32 2.33
CA GLN A 65 5.33 -4.23 1.94
C GLN A 65 5.07 -2.96 2.79
N ARG A 66 6.10 -2.45 3.48
CA ARG A 66 6.02 -1.22 4.28
C ARG A 66 6.72 -0.08 3.57
N LYS A 67 6.09 1.10 3.52
CA LYS A 67 6.73 2.32 3.00
C LYS A 67 7.89 2.72 3.90
N SER A 68 8.99 3.15 3.31
CA SER A 68 10.13 3.70 4.05
C SER A 68 9.71 4.94 4.82
N ARG A 69 10.12 5.02 6.09
CA ARG A 69 9.90 6.19 6.95
C ARG A 69 11.06 7.19 6.88
N ASN A 70 12.08 6.94 6.05
CA ASN A 70 13.23 7.82 5.94
C ASN A 70 12.89 9.05 5.08
N PRO A 71 12.95 10.27 5.63
CA PRO A 71 12.72 11.50 4.86
C PRO A 71 13.85 11.84 3.86
N LEU A 72 15.04 11.29 4.05
CA LEU A 72 16.27 11.61 3.31
C LEU A 72 16.60 10.58 2.22
N ASN A 73 15.60 9.86 1.69
CA ASN A 73 15.75 8.91 0.59
C ASN A 73 16.83 7.82 0.82
N GLY A 74 17.09 7.42 2.08
CA GLY A 74 18.10 6.41 2.42
C GLY A 74 19.38 6.97 3.03
N ASN A 75 19.65 8.27 2.86
CA ASN A 75 20.85 8.89 3.42
C ASN A 75 20.72 9.08 4.94
N PRO A 76 21.82 8.94 5.71
CA PRO A 76 21.81 9.16 7.16
C PRO A 76 21.73 10.65 7.52
N PHE A 77 22.32 11.51 6.69
CA PHE A 77 22.35 12.96 6.86
C PHE A 77 22.06 13.69 5.55
N ALA A 78 21.60 14.93 5.65
CA ALA A 78 21.44 15.84 4.53
C ALA A 78 21.80 17.26 4.95
N LYS A 79 22.40 18.01 4.01
CA LYS A 79 22.59 19.46 4.16
C LYS A 79 21.24 20.17 3.99
N GLY A 80 21.01 21.21 4.78
CA GLY A 80 19.83 22.05 4.65
C GLY A 80 20.11 23.51 4.99
N VAL A 81 19.23 24.38 4.49
CA VAL A 81 19.21 25.82 4.79
C VAL A 81 17.98 26.11 5.65
N VAL A 82 18.18 26.85 6.73
CA VAL A 82 17.11 27.28 7.62
C VAL A 82 16.26 28.34 6.93
N LEU A 83 14.94 28.11 6.86
CA LEU A 83 13.99 29.10 6.36
C LEU A 83 13.42 29.94 7.51
N LYS A 84 13.02 29.30 8.63
CA LYS A 84 12.54 30.01 9.82
C LYS A 84 12.66 29.17 11.09
N THR A 85 12.88 29.83 12.22
CA THR A 85 12.82 29.21 13.55
C THR A 85 11.37 29.15 14.05
N LEU A 86 10.95 28.02 14.63
CA LEU A 86 9.59 27.82 15.11
C LEU A 86 9.53 27.06 16.44
N ILE A 87 8.50 27.34 17.24
CA ILE A 87 8.25 26.63 18.49
C ILE A 87 6.99 25.76 18.31
N LYS A 88 7.12 24.45 18.50
CA LYS A 88 6.00 23.51 18.36
C LYS A 88 5.67 22.84 19.70
N LYS A 89 4.39 22.80 20.06
CA LYS A 89 3.90 22.04 21.23
C LYS A 89 3.84 20.55 20.90
N PRO A 90 4.24 19.65 21.82
CA PRO A 90 4.10 18.21 21.64
C PRO A 90 2.63 17.77 21.75
N LYS A 91 2.37 16.52 21.37
CA LYS A 91 1.08 15.87 21.61
C LYS A 91 0.86 15.64 23.11
N LYS A 92 -0.39 15.74 23.56
CA LYS A 92 -0.85 15.29 24.90
C LYS A 92 -0.36 13.84 25.11
N PRO A 93 0.15 13.43 26.29
CA PRO A 93 0.06 14.03 27.63
C PRO A 93 1.09 15.11 27.95
N ASN A 94 2.06 15.36 27.06
CA ASN A 94 3.15 16.27 27.36
C ASN A 94 2.77 17.73 27.10
N SER A 95 3.28 18.64 27.91
CA SER A 95 3.18 20.09 27.73
C SER A 95 4.58 20.70 27.81
N ALA A 96 5.11 21.17 26.68
CA ALA A 96 6.41 21.84 26.62
C ALA A 96 6.54 22.67 25.35
N ASN A 97 7.45 23.64 25.35
CA ASN A 97 7.87 24.32 24.12
C ASN A 97 9.08 23.60 23.54
N ARG A 98 8.95 23.06 22.32
CA ARG A 98 10.07 22.41 21.63
C ARG A 98 10.62 23.34 20.55
N LYS A 99 11.93 23.56 20.61
CA LYS A 99 12.68 24.39 19.65
C LYS A 99 12.82 23.60 18.35
N CYS A 100 12.25 24.13 17.28
CA CYS A 100 12.22 23.52 15.96
C CYS A 100 12.62 24.55 14.90
N VAL A 101 12.96 24.06 13.72
CA VAL A 101 13.36 24.90 12.60
C VAL A 101 12.76 24.32 11.32
N LEU A 102 12.24 25.19 10.46
CA LEU A 102 11.84 24.80 9.12
C LEU A 102 13.06 24.89 8.21
N VAL A 103 13.42 23.77 7.59
CA VAL A 103 14.65 23.60 6.82
C VAL A 103 14.30 23.16 5.41
N ARG A 104 14.91 23.80 4.41
CA ARG A 104 14.92 23.34 3.03
C ARG A 104 16.15 22.47 2.82
N LEU A 105 15.93 21.19 2.55
CA LEU A 105 17.01 20.22 2.34
C LEU A 105 17.61 20.38 0.94
N SER A 106 18.83 19.86 0.74
CA SER A 106 19.46 19.75 -0.58
C SER A 106 18.58 19.04 -1.62
N ASN A 107 17.69 18.15 -1.15
CA ASN A 107 16.74 17.42 -1.99
C ASN A 107 15.52 18.27 -2.43
N GLY A 108 15.51 19.57 -2.12
CA GLY A 108 14.42 20.50 -2.42
C GLY A 108 13.20 20.39 -1.49
N LYS A 109 13.12 19.33 -0.68
CA LYS A 109 12.03 19.11 0.29
C LYS A 109 12.16 20.04 1.49
N GLU A 110 11.06 20.63 1.90
CA GLU A 110 10.95 21.39 3.14
C GLU A 110 10.50 20.50 4.29
N MET A 111 11.17 20.61 5.44
CA MET A 111 10.90 19.77 6.60
C MET A 111 11.11 20.54 7.90
N ILE A 112 10.36 20.16 8.93
CA ILE A 112 10.58 20.66 10.29
C ILE A 112 11.61 19.75 10.99
N ALA A 113 12.74 20.31 11.35
CA ALA A 113 13.78 19.66 12.15
C ALA A 113 13.68 20.07 13.62
N TYR A 114 14.03 19.14 14.52
CA TYR A 114 14.15 19.40 15.96
C TYR A 114 15.59 19.81 16.29
N VAL A 115 15.74 20.83 17.13
CA VAL A 115 17.05 21.27 17.62
C VAL A 115 17.32 20.62 18.98
N PRO A 116 18.30 19.71 19.09
CA PRO A 116 18.65 19.10 20.37
C PRO A 116 19.37 20.09 21.29
N GLY A 117 19.33 19.80 22.60
CA GLY A 117 20.01 20.61 23.61
C GLY A 117 19.22 21.81 24.12
N ILE A 118 19.89 22.67 24.89
CA ILE A 118 19.31 23.84 25.54
C ILE A 118 19.91 25.10 24.90
N GLY A 119 19.07 25.86 24.18
CA GLY A 119 19.51 27.08 23.51
C GLY A 119 20.03 26.80 22.10
N HIS A 120 19.87 27.79 21.20
CA HIS A 120 20.44 27.75 19.85
C HIS A 120 20.52 29.18 19.30
N ASN A 121 21.51 29.45 18.46
CA ASN A 121 21.71 30.71 17.75
C ASN A 121 21.41 30.55 16.25
N LEU A 122 20.42 29.72 15.88
CA LEU A 122 20.08 29.54 14.46
C LEU A 122 19.24 30.72 14.01
N GLN A 123 19.61 31.27 12.86
CA GLN A 123 18.89 32.32 12.17
C GLN A 123 18.46 31.81 10.79
N GLU A 124 17.67 32.61 10.09
CA GLU A 124 17.32 32.36 8.70
C GLU A 124 18.58 32.32 7.84
N HIS A 125 18.57 31.49 6.79
CA HIS A 125 19.69 31.25 5.87
C HIS A 125 20.90 30.51 6.44
N ASN A 126 20.94 30.20 7.73
CA ASN A 126 22.01 29.37 8.28
C ASN A 126 22.01 27.97 7.63
N ILE A 127 23.21 27.48 7.34
CA ILE A 127 23.42 26.14 6.80
C ILE A 127 23.56 25.16 7.96
N VAL A 128 22.79 24.06 7.92
CA VAL A 128 22.75 23.05 8.98
C VAL A 128 22.85 21.63 8.40
N LEU A 129 23.40 20.71 9.21
CA LEU A 129 23.38 19.28 8.91
C LEU A 129 22.19 18.62 9.63
N VAL A 130 21.31 17.99 8.87
CA VAL A 130 20.10 17.32 9.40
C VAL A 130 20.32 15.81 9.39
N ARG A 131 20.12 15.17 10.54
CA ARG A 131 20.12 13.70 10.67
C ARG A 131 18.72 13.13 10.48
N VAL A 132 18.63 11.92 9.94
CA VAL A 132 17.40 11.12 10.02
C VAL A 132 17.01 10.90 11.49
N GLY A 133 15.77 11.24 11.82
CA GLY A 133 15.22 10.98 13.14
C GLY A 133 13.76 11.38 13.21
N ARG A 134 12.97 10.58 13.94
CA ARG A 134 11.60 10.93 14.31
C ARG A 134 11.56 11.23 15.79
N TYR A 135 11.16 12.44 16.14
CA TYR A 135 10.92 12.78 17.54
C TYR A 135 9.57 12.20 17.97
N LYS A 136 9.55 11.41 19.05
CA LYS A 136 8.39 10.62 19.50
C LYS A 136 7.13 11.46 19.75
N ASN A 137 7.30 12.66 20.29
CA ASN A 137 6.22 13.46 20.84
C ASN A 137 5.64 14.51 19.85
N PHE A 138 5.98 14.43 18.56
CA PHE A 138 5.40 15.26 17.49
C PHE A 138 4.46 14.47 16.56
#